data_AF-A0A6J7MEY4-F1
#
_entry.id   AF-A0A6J7MEY4-F1
#
_cell.length_a   1.000
_cell.length_b   1.000
_cell.length_c   1.000
_cell.angle_alpha   90.00
_cell.angle_beta   90.00
_cell.angle_gamma   90.00
#
_symmetry.space_group_name_H-M   'P 1'
#
loop_
_entity.id
_entity.type
_entity.pdbx_description
1 polymer ?
#
loop_
_entity_poly.entity_id
_entity_poly.type
_entity_poly.pdbx_seq_one_letter_code
_entity_poly.pdbx_strand_id
1 'polypeptide(L)' 'MRQVIDLADFDASTWVNLTGASGHAFNAHYDDQLEAWRTGTQFPWAFSRNQVELSAADTLVLVPPD' A
#
# COMPACT_ATOMS: atom_id res chain seq x y z
N MET A 1 -0.18 3.75 -11.43
CA MET A 1 -1.12 3.54 -10.31
C MET A 1 -2.54 3.48 -10.86
N ARG A 2 -3.40 2.65 -10.26
CA ARG A 2 -4.87 2.70 -10.41
C ARG A 2 -5.50 2.76 -9.02
N GLN A 3 -6.62 3.47 -8.88
CA GLN A 3 -7.32 3.63 -7.60
C GLN A 3 -8.83 3.71 -7.82
N VAL A 4 -9.58 3.22 -6.84
CA VAL A 4 -11.02 3.48 -6.67
C VAL A 4 -11.19 4.04 -5.26
N ILE A 5 -11.76 5.24 -5.16
CA ILE A 5 -11.95 5.93 -3.89
C ILE A 5 -13.44 5.91 -3.56
N ASP A 6 -13.79 5.28 -2.44
CA ASP A 6 -15.12 5.37 -1.86
C ASP A 6 -15.15 6.57 -0.89
N LEU A 7 -15.93 7.60 -1.25
CA LEU A 7 -16.05 8.83 -0.46
C LEU A 7 -16.99 8.70 0.74
N ALA A 8 -17.78 7.62 0.83
CA ALA A 8 -18.61 7.32 1.98
C ALA A 8 -17.84 6.51 3.03
N ASP A 9 -16.87 5.71 2.60
CA ASP A 9 -15.99 4.93 3.47
C ASP A 9 -14.59 4.77 2.86
N PHE A 10 -13.62 5.55 3.35
CA PHE A 10 -12.27 5.49 2.81
C PHE A 10 -11.57 4.14 3.04
N ASP A 11 -11.93 3.37 4.08
CA ASP A 11 -11.34 2.05 4.31
C ASP A 11 -11.84 1.00 3.29
N ALA A 12 -12.93 1.30 2.56
CA ALA A 12 -13.43 0.50 1.44
C ALA A 12 -12.74 0.84 0.09
N SER A 13 -11.82 1.80 0.08
CA SER A 13 -11.07 2.18 -1.12
C SER A 13 -10.07 1.11 -1.55
N THR A 14 -9.72 1.09 -2.83
CA THR A 14 -8.76 0.11 -3.37
C THR A 14 -7.72 0.76 -4.28
N TRP A 15 -6.58 0.10 -4.45
CA TRP A 15 -5.46 0.62 -5.23
C TRP A 15 -4.53 -0.47 -5.77
N VAL A 16 -3.68 -0.11 -6.73
CA VAL A 16 -2.54 -0.92 -7.17
C VAL A 16 -1.46 -0.07 -7.85
N ASN A 17 -0.18 -0.38 -7.58
CA ASN A 17 0.98 0.19 -8.27
C ASN A 17 1.32 -0.58 -9.55
N LEU A 18 2.08 0.02 -10.48
CA LEU A 18 2.49 -0.66 -11.72
C LEU A 18 3.41 -1.86 -11.45
N THR A 19 4.32 -1.74 -10.48
CA THR A 19 5.25 -2.80 -10.08
C THR A 19 5.09 -3.13 -8.60
N GLY A 20 5.66 -2.35 -7.70
CA GLY A 20 5.62 -2.55 -6.25
C GLY A 20 5.85 -1.23 -5.51
N ALA A 21 6.03 -1.28 -4.20
CA ALA A 21 6.26 -0.09 -3.37
C ALA A 21 7.73 0.37 -3.32
N SER A 22 8.68 -0.53 -3.58
CA SER A 22 10.12 -0.26 -3.47
C SER A 22 10.78 -0.01 -4.83
N GLY A 23 11.72 0.93 -4.87
CA GLY A 23 12.61 1.14 -6.03
C GLY A 23 13.95 0.37 -5.95
N HIS A 24 14.21 -0.37 -4.87
CA HIS A 24 15.44 -1.14 -4.73
C HIS A 24 15.32 -2.48 -5.46
N ALA A 25 16.18 -2.71 -6.46
CA ALA A 25 16.06 -3.81 -7.44
C ALA A 25 15.93 -5.23 -6.87
N PHE A 26 16.36 -5.47 -5.62
CA PHE A 26 16.31 -6.78 -4.97
C PHE A 26 15.43 -6.80 -3.72
N ASN A 27 14.64 -5.76 -3.48
CA ASN A 27 13.68 -5.74 -2.40
C ASN A 27 12.44 -6.56 -2.78
N ALA A 28 11.86 -7.28 -1.81
CA ALA A 28 10.68 -8.12 -2.04
C ALA A 28 9.46 -7.36 -2.59
N HIS A 29 9.37 -6.04 -2.36
CA HIS A 29 8.29 -5.18 -2.83
C HIS A 29 8.67 -4.37 -4.08
N TYR A 30 9.61 -4.84 -4.89
CA TYR A 30 10.02 -4.16 -6.12
C TYR A 30 8.99 -4.35 -7.26
N ASP A 31 8.46 -5.56 -7.40
CA ASP A 31 7.54 -5.98 -8.47
C ASP A 31 6.37 -6.86 -8.00
N ASP A 32 6.13 -6.94 -6.70
CA ASP A 32 5.14 -7.81 -6.06
C ASP A 32 3.68 -7.51 -6.43
N GLN A 33 3.37 -6.33 -6.96
CA GLN A 33 2.05 -5.96 -7.47
C GLN A 33 1.92 -6.04 -9.00
N LEU A 34 2.98 -6.42 -9.73
CA LEU A 34 3.00 -6.39 -11.20
C LEU A 34 1.87 -7.24 -11.81
N GLU A 35 1.66 -8.45 -11.31
CA GLU A 35 0.61 -9.35 -11.83
C GLU A 35 -0.80 -8.85 -11.48
N ALA A 36 -0.98 -8.29 -10.28
CA ALA A 36 -2.24 -7.68 -9.87
C ALA A 36 -2.57 -6.50 -10.78
N TRP A 37 -1.59 -5.64 -11.08
CA TRP A 37 -1.74 -4.56 -12.02
C TRP A 37 -2.05 -5.06 -13.44
N ARG A 38 -1.40 -6.12 -13.91
CA ARG A 38 -1.62 -6.69 -15.25
C ARG A 38 -3.04 -7.23 -15.42
N THR A 39 -3.60 -7.81 -14.36
CA THR A 39 -4.92 -8.47 -14.37
C THR A 39 -6.07 -7.58 -13.88
N GLY A 40 -5.77 -6.37 -13.38
CA GLY A 40 -6.77 -5.46 -12.84
C GLY A 40 -7.20 -5.76 -11.41
N THR A 41 -6.48 -6.64 -10.71
CA THR A 41 -6.67 -6.88 -9.28
C THR A 41 -6.14 -5.70 -8.48
N GLN A 42 -6.86 -5.32 -7.42
CA GLN A 42 -6.49 -4.22 -6.52
C GLN A 42 -6.44 -4.69 -5.07
N PHE A 43 -5.70 -3.96 -4.25
CA PHE A 43 -5.54 -4.20 -2.82
C PHE A 43 -6.36 -3.19 -2.01
N PRO A 44 -6.76 -3.52 -0.77
CA PRO A 44 -7.37 -2.56 0.14
C PRO A 44 -6.47 -1.34 0.39
N TRP A 45 -7.07 -0.15 0.48
CA TRP A 45 -6.39 1.07 0.90
C TRP A 45 -6.82 1.41 2.33
N ALA A 46 -6.07 0.92 3.32
CA ALA A 46 -6.30 1.28 4.72
C ALA A 46 -6.10 2.79 4.92
N PHE A 47 -7.13 3.48 5.42
CA PHE A 47 -7.13 4.91 5.65
C PHE A 47 -7.21 5.28 7.13
N SER A 48 -8.11 4.64 7.87
CA SER A 48 -8.23 4.90 9.30
C SER A 48 -6.98 4.40 10.03
N ARG A 49 -6.63 5.10 11.12
CA ARG A 49 -5.47 4.75 11.95
C ARG A 49 -5.46 3.27 12.33
N ASN A 50 -6.61 2.76 12.78
CA ASN A 50 -6.73 1.37 13.21
C ASN A 50 -6.46 0.39 12.07
N GLN A 51 -7.02 0.64 10.87
CA GLN A 51 -6.77 -0.24 9.71
C GLN A 51 -5.31 -0.18 9.25
N VAL A 52 -4.69 1.01 9.29
CA VAL A 52 -3.25 1.17 8.98
C VAL A 52 -2.39 0.39 9.97
N GLU A 53 -2.66 0.50 11.27
CA GLU A 53 -1.93 -0.20 12.33
C GLU A 53 -2.10 -1.72 12.22
N LEU A 54 -3.31 -2.22 11.91
CA LEU A 54 -3.58 -3.64 11.69
C LEU A 54 -2.92 -4.21 10.42
N SER A 55 -2.74 -3.38 9.39
CA SER A 55 -2.17 -3.81 8.10
C SER A 55 -0.64 -3.67 8.03
N ALA A 56 -0.01 -3.08 9.05
CA ALA A 56 1.41 -2.82 9.05
C ALA A 56 2.24 -4.11 9.17
N ALA A 57 3.18 -4.32 8.26
CA ALA A 57 4.20 -5.37 8.37
C ALA A 57 5.41 -4.91 9.21
N ASP A 58 5.84 -3.66 9.01
CA ASP A 58 6.95 -3.02 9.70
C ASP A 58 6.53 -1.65 10.24
N THR A 59 7.14 -1.20 11.35
CA THR A 59 6.90 0.14 11.92
C THR A 59 8.22 0.76 12.36
N LEU A 60 8.43 2.03 12.03
CA LEU A 60 9.59 2.81 12.44
C LEU A 60 9.14 4.10 13.12
N VAL A 61 9.64 4.35 14.33
CA VAL A 61 9.46 5.62 15.04
C VAL A 61 10.73 6.44 14.88
N LEU A 62 10.62 7.62 14.26
CA LEU A 62 11.72 8.57 14.15
C LEU A 62 11.66 9.54 15.34
N VAL A 63 12.73 9.58 16.11
CA VAL A 63 12.91 10.53 17.22
C VAL A 63 14.01 11.54 16.87
N PRO A 64 13.88 12.81 17.27
CA PRO A 64 14.96 13.78 17.14
C PRO A 64 16.22 13.32 17.90
N PRO A 65 17.42 13.74 17.45
CA PRO A 65 18.62 13.62 18.27
C PRO A 65 18.53 14.55 19.50
N ASP A 66 19.23 14.19 20.57
CA ASP A 66 19.34 14.98 21.82
C ASP A 66 19.93 16.39 21.60
#